data_AF-A0A544XGC0-F1
#
_entry.id   AF-A0A544XGC0-F1
#
_cell.length_a   1.000
_cell.length_b   1.000
_cell.length_c   1.000
_cell.angle_alpha   90.00
_cell.angle_beta   90.00
_cell.angle_gamma   90.00
#
_symmetry.space_group_name_H-M   'P 1'
#
loop_
_entity.id
_entity.type
_entity.pdbx_description
1 polymer ?
#
loop_
_entity_poly.entity_id
_entity_poly.type
_entity_poly.pdbx_seq_one_letter_code
_entity_poly.pdbx_strand_id
1 'polypeptide(L)' 'MVTVDRWLKMDDNSAIDAIDAFVSTSSVADVDNMDAVLFHVAVGSTASSDKARLIRFYTIFKVAELVRFEQFRGFPAYEE' A
#
# COMPACT_ATOMS: atom_id res chain seq x y z
N MET A 1 -7.13 -10.73 9.45
CA MET A 1 -7.15 -9.35 8.94
C MET A 1 -5.71 -8.89 8.79
N VAL A 2 -5.28 -8.53 7.57
CA VAL A 2 -3.95 -7.94 7.34
C VAL A 2 -4.03 -6.45 7.69
N THR A 3 -3.01 -5.91 8.37
CA THR A 3 -2.98 -4.51 8.81
C THR A 3 -1.61 -3.91 8.52
N VAL A 4 -1.55 -2.58 8.33
CA VAL A 4 -0.30 -1.84 8.13
C VAL A 4 0.68 -2.04 9.29
N ASP A 5 0.16 -2.09 10.53
CA ASP A 5 0.96 -2.38 11.74
C ASP A 5 1.66 -3.76 11.66
N ARG A 6 1.00 -4.76 11.06
CA ARG A 6 1.63 -6.07 10.84
C ARG A 6 2.81 -5.96 9.88
N TRP A 7 2.67 -5.24 8.76
CA TRP A 7 3.76 -5.03 7.81
C TRP A 7 4.95 -4.28 8.43
N LEU A 8 4.68 -3.28 9.30
CA LEU A 8 5.72 -2.56 10.03
C LEU A 8 6.51 -3.46 10.99
N LYS A 9 5.92 -4.54 11.49
CA LYS A 9 6.59 -5.50 12.39
C LYS A 9 7.37 -6.59 11.66
N MET A 10 7.20 -6.73 10.35
CA MET A 10 7.92 -7.68 9.52
C MET A 10 9.28 -7.12 9.11
N ASP A 11 10.20 -7.95 8.63
CA ASP A 11 11.33 -7.46 7.84
C ASP A 11 10.86 -6.93 6.48
N ASP A 12 11.71 -6.16 5.80
CA ASP A 12 11.32 -5.49 4.56
C ASP A 12 10.91 -6.46 3.46
N ASN A 13 11.62 -7.57 3.26
CA ASN A 13 11.30 -8.50 2.17
C ASN A 13 9.95 -9.19 2.44
N SER A 14 9.75 -9.68 3.66
CA SER A 14 8.48 -10.34 4.02
C SER A 14 7.29 -9.37 3.98
N ALA A 15 7.49 -8.09 4.30
CA ALA A 15 6.46 -7.06 4.18
C ALA A 15 6.09 -6.81 2.71
N ILE A 16 7.10 -6.74 1.83
CA ILE A 16 6.91 -6.53 0.39
C ILE A 16 6.13 -7.68 -0.23
N ASP A 17 6.53 -8.92 0.04
CA ASP A 17 5.84 -10.11 -0.45
C ASP A 17 4.38 -10.15 0.05
N ALA A 18 4.15 -9.75 1.30
CA ALA A 18 2.81 -9.68 1.87
C ALA A 18 1.93 -8.58 1.26
N ILE A 19 2.52 -7.43 0.88
CA ILE A 19 1.82 -6.35 0.18
C ILE A 19 1.40 -6.80 -1.22
N ASP A 20 2.33 -7.40 -1.98
CA ASP A 20 2.05 -7.90 -3.33
C ASP A 20 1.00 -9.01 -3.31
N ALA A 21 1.12 -9.96 -2.36
CA ALA A 21 0.11 -11.00 -2.14
C ALA A 21 -1.26 -10.42 -1.77
N PHE A 22 -1.30 -9.37 -0.93
CA PHE A 22 -2.55 -8.72 -0.57
C PHE A 22 -3.20 -8.07 -1.79
N VAL A 23 -2.45 -7.30 -2.58
CA VAL A 23 -2.96 -6.61 -3.76
C VAL A 23 -3.41 -7.61 -4.84
N SER A 24 -2.70 -8.72 -5.04
CA SER A 24 -3.05 -9.70 -6.07
C SER A 24 -4.30 -10.54 -5.73
N THR A 25 -4.52 -10.85 -4.44
CA THR A 25 -5.57 -11.80 -4.02
C THR A 25 -6.83 -11.16 -3.46
N SER A 26 -6.77 -9.91 -2.99
CA SER A 26 -7.90 -9.26 -2.32
C SER A 26 -8.95 -8.75 -3.31
N SER A 27 -10.16 -8.47 -2.82
CA SER A 27 -11.20 -7.81 -3.62
C SER A 27 -10.78 -6.36 -3.96
N VAL A 28 -11.35 -5.78 -5.01
CA VAL A 28 -11.07 -4.38 -5.38
C VAL A 28 -11.40 -3.43 -4.23
N ALA A 29 -12.53 -3.66 -3.54
CA ALA A 29 -12.93 -2.83 -2.40
C ALA A 29 -11.94 -2.93 -1.22
N ASP A 30 -11.37 -4.10 -0.96
CA ASP A 30 -10.35 -4.27 0.10
C ASP A 30 -9.05 -3.55 -0.26
N VAL A 31 -8.67 -3.56 -1.54
CA VAL A 31 -7.50 -2.83 -2.02
C VAL A 31 -7.73 -1.32 -1.91
N ASP A 32 -8.86 -0.81 -2.38
CA ASP A 32 -9.21 0.62 -2.29
C ASP A 32 -9.25 1.09 -0.81
N ASN A 33 -9.79 0.27 0.10
CA ASN A 33 -9.78 0.55 1.53
C ASN A 33 -8.36 0.58 2.11
N MET A 34 -7.49 -0.37 1.72
CA MET A 34 -6.12 -0.42 2.20
C MET A 34 -5.27 0.74 1.66
N ASP A 35 -5.53 1.19 0.42
CA ASP A 35 -4.90 2.38 -0.18
C ASP A 35 -5.14 3.62 0.71
N ALA A 36 -6.41 3.85 1.08
CA ALA A 36 -6.79 4.94 1.98
C ALA A 36 -6.13 4.84 3.36
N VAL A 37 -6.06 3.63 3.93
CA VAL A 37 -5.42 3.38 5.23
C VAL A 37 -3.92 3.65 5.16
N LEU A 38 -3.21 3.12 4.15
CA LEU A 38 -1.78 3.33 3.96
C LEU A 38 -1.46 4.81 3.79
N PHE A 39 -2.22 5.52 2.94
CA PHE A 39 -2.04 6.96 2.73
C PHE A 39 -2.21 7.73 4.04
N HIS A 40 -3.30 7.49 4.78
CA HIS A 40 -3.56 8.19 6.03
C HIS A 40 -2.48 7.93 7.09
N VAL A 41 -2.03 6.68 7.22
CA VAL A 41 -0.98 6.30 8.17
C VAL A 41 0.38 6.88 7.75
N ALA A 42 0.71 6.89 6.47
CA ALA A 42 1.95 7.48 5.96
C ALA A 42 2.01 9.01 6.17
N VAL A 43 0.89 9.71 5.97
CA VAL A 43 0.79 11.17 6.19
C VAL A 43 0.80 11.50 7.69
N GLY A 44 0.13 10.69 8.52
CA GLY A 44 0.02 10.90 9.96
C GLY A 44 1.25 10.47 10.78
N SER A 45 2.13 9.63 10.25
CA SER A 45 3.29 9.14 10.98
C SER A 45 4.35 10.24 11.22
N THR A 46 4.70 10.44 12.49
CA THR A 46 5.70 11.43 12.93
C THR A 46 7.07 10.81 13.27
N ALA A 47 7.13 9.48 13.46
CA ALA A 47 8.38 8.76 13.65
C ALA A 47 9.12 8.60 12.32
N SER A 48 10.33 9.15 12.23
CA SER A 48 11.09 9.21 10.97
C SER A 48 11.34 7.84 10.31
N SER A 49 11.68 6.82 11.11
CA SER A 49 11.94 5.45 10.63
C SER A 49 10.69 4.80 10.03
N ASP A 50 9.55 4.94 10.72
CA ASP A 50 8.30 4.32 10.31
C ASP A 50 7.73 5.04 9.11
N LYS A 51 7.86 6.37 9.06
CA LYS A 51 7.46 7.18 7.91
C LYS A 51 8.17 6.74 6.62
N ALA A 52 9.49 6.53 6.67
CA ALA A 52 10.24 6.06 5.50
C ALA A 52 9.77 4.67 5.03
N ARG A 53 9.53 3.73 5.97
CA ARG A 53 9.01 2.40 5.63
C ARG A 53 7.57 2.46 5.09
N LEU A 54 6.71 3.28 5.66
CA LEU A 54 5.34 3.48 5.20
C LEU A 54 5.29 4.06 3.78
N ILE A 55 6.16 5.03 3.47
CA ILE A 55 6.28 5.55 2.10
C ILE A 55 6.70 4.44 1.14
N ARG A 56 7.70 3.62 1.52
CA ARG A 56 8.14 2.47 0.70
C ARG A 56 7.00 1.48 0.49
N PHE A 57 6.28 1.10 1.55
CA PHE A 57 5.13 0.19 1.46
C PHE A 57 4.04 0.74 0.55
N TYR A 58 3.72 2.03 0.69
CA TYR A 58 2.75 2.70 -0.17
C TYR A 58 3.18 2.69 -1.64
N THR A 59 4.44 2.99 -1.95
CA THR A 59 4.96 2.92 -3.32
C THR A 59 4.82 1.51 -3.90
N ILE A 60 5.22 0.48 -3.15
CA ILE A 60 5.13 -0.91 -3.60
C ILE A 60 3.68 -1.34 -3.80
N PHE A 61 2.80 -0.93 -2.90
CA PHE A 61 1.36 -1.14 -3.02
C PHE A 61 0.83 -0.54 -4.34
N LYS A 62 1.14 0.73 -4.65
CA LYS A 62 0.69 1.37 -5.90
C LYS A 62 1.28 0.72 -7.15
N VAL A 63 2.52 0.23 -7.09
CA VAL A 63 3.14 -0.52 -8.21
C VAL A 63 2.41 -1.84 -8.44
N ALA A 64 2.12 -2.59 -7.38
CA ALA A 64 1.35 -3.84 -7.48
C ALA A 64 -0.07 -3.57 -8.02
N GLU A 65 -0.71 -2.48 -7.61
CA GLU A 65 -2.01 -2.07 -8.15
C GLU A 65 -1.94 -1.72 -9.64
N LEU A 66 -0.92 -0.97 -10.07
CA LEU A 66 -0.71 -0.64 -11.48
C LEU A 66 -0.54 -1.91 -12.31
N VAL A 67 0.21 -2.90 -11.81
CA VAL A 67 0.40 -4.18 -12.50
C VAL A 67 -0.91 -4.97 -12.57
N ARG A 68 -1.71 -4.99 -11.50
CA ARG A 68 -2.97 -5.76 -11.46
C ARG A 68 -4.09 -5.11 -12.27
N PHE A 69 -4.24 -3.80 -12.17
CA PHE A 69 -5.41 -3.07 -12.68
C PHE A 69 -5.10 -2.18 -13.88
N GLU A 70 -3.83 -2.12 -14.32
CA GLU A 70 -3.35 -1.29 -15.43
C GLU A 70 -3.60 0.22 -15.23
N GLN A 71 -3.86 0.65 -14.00
CA GLN A 71 -4.12 2.04 -13.66
C GLN A 71 -3.68 2.38 -12.23
N PHE A 72 -3.30 3.64 -12.00
CA PHE A 72 -3.15 4.18 -10.65
C PHE A 72 -4.52 4.57 -10.11
N ARG A 73 -5.17 3.61 -9.44
CA ARG A 73 -6.44 3.85 -8.74
C ARG A 73 -6.25 4.91 -7.64
N GLY A 74 -7.30 5.69 -7.35
CA GLY A 74 -7.26 6.73 -6.30
C GLY A 74 -6.59 8.05 -6.69
N PHE A 75 -5.97 8.13 -7.87
CA PHE A 75 -5.55 9.39 -8.48
C PHE A 75 -6.60 9.83 -9.51
N PRO A 76 -6.81 11.14 -9.73
CA PRO A 76 -7.67 11.61 -10.81
C PRO A 76 -7.18 10.96 -12.12
N ALA A 77 -8.08 10.36 -12.88
CA ALA A 77 -7.76 9.98 -14.24
C ALA A 77 -7.36 11.27 -14.98
N TYR A 78 -6.18 11.28 -15.61
CA TYR A 78 -5.90 12.29 -16.61
C TYR A 78 -6.88 12.01 -17.76
N GLU A 79 -7.97 12.78 -17.83
CA GLU A 79 -8.77 12.86 -19.05
C GLU A 79 -7.90 13.63 -20.06
N GLU A 80 -7.37 12.92 -21.07
CA GLU A 80 -6.74 13.53 -22.25
C GLU A 80 -7.78 14.22 -23.14
#